data_AF-A0A3D4CKF3-F1
#
_entry.id   AF-A0A3D4CKF3-F1
#
_cell.length_a   1.000
_cell.length_b   1.000
_cell.length_c   1.000
_cell.angle_alpha   90.00
_cell.angle_beta   90.00
_cell.angle_gamma   90.00
#
_symmetry.space_group_name_H-M   'P 1'
#
loop_
_entity.id
_entity.type
_entity.pdbx_description
1 polymer ?
#
loop_
_entity_poly.entity_id
_entity_poly.type
_entity_poly.pdbx_seq_one_letter_code
_entity_poly.pdbx_strand_id
1 'polypeptide(L)'
;MEEAKDRIQHYVTTKELKIVTHALMGDLLETIQALISRENIDFILMGTKGATGLKSVIFGSNAEKIINNTSVPCMVIPKNPVEAYNYNHIVLATDYTPLGENNLNTLRWFAETFDSRLTILHISPYEKEEKHPYQKELEEFFKNTNIDVTFDHEVYADITIGLNEYATNNEAWLIAMGERNKSWFKKAIEGSNVENMILFTNFPILTLPLD
;
A
#
# COMPACT_ATOMS: atom_id res chain seq x y z
N MET A 1 -1.15 16.38 19.70
CA MET A 1 -2.38 16.35 18.87
C MET A 1 -2.57 17.70 18.17
N GLU A 2 -2.58 18.81 18.92
CA GLU A 2 -2.63 20.16 18.32
C GLU A 2 -1.47 20.41 17.34
N GLU A 3 -0.23 20.10 17.71
CA GLU A 3 0.90 20.24 16.76
C GLU A 3 0.74 19.46 15.45
N ALA A 4 0.14 18.27 15.50
CA ALA A 4 -0.09 17.46 14.30
C ALA A 4 -1.20 18.08 13.43
N LYS A 5 -2.27 18.57 14.07
CA LYS A 5 -3.37 19.28 13.42
C LYS A 5 -2.87 20.57 12.77
N ASP A 6 -2.08 21.36 13.49
CA ASP A 6 -1.49 22.61 13.00
C ASP A 6 -0.58 22.35 11.79
N ARG A 7 0.23 21.28 11.83
CA ARG A 7 1.04 20.86 10.68
C ARG A 7 0.17 20.50 9.47
N ILE A 8 -0.90 19.72 9.64
CA ILE A 8 -1.80 19.38 8.54
C ILE A 8 -2.44 20.64 7.97
N GLN A 9 -2.95 21.53 8.82
CA GLN A 9 -3.56 22.80 8.41
C GLN A 9 -2.57 23.74 7.71
N HIS A 10 -1.28 23.68 8.07
CA HIS A 10 -0.25 24.44 7.39
C HIS A 10 -0.03 23.97 5.93
N TYR A 11 -0.07 22.65 5.68
CA TYR A 11 0.11 22.09 4.33
C TYR A 11 -1.17 22.14 3.49
N VAL A 12 -2.34 22.14 4.13
CA VAL A 12 -3.64 22.15 3.43
C VAL A 12 -4.10 23.60 3.27
N THR A 13 -3.82 24.19 2.12
CA THR A 13 -4.18 25.58 1.77
C THR A 13 -5.66 25.76 1.38
N THR A 14 -6.38 24.68 1.12
CA THR A 14 -7.81 24.69 0.79
C THR A 14 -8.67 24.73 2.04
N LYS A 15 -9.58 25.70 2.13
CA LYS A 15 -10.50 25.92 3.27
C LYS A 15 -11.56 24.83 3.50
N GLU A 16 -11.54 23.74 2.73
CA GLU A 16 -12.62 22.74 2.68
C GLU A 16 -12.32 21.44 3.45
N LEU A 17 -11.11 21.25 3.98
CA LEU A 17 -10.79 20.02 4.72
C LEU A 17 -11.34 20.08 6.16
N LYS A 18 -12.31 19.22 6.46
CA LYS A 18 -12.79 19.02 7.83
C LYS A 18 -11.85 18.08 8.59
N ILE A 19 -11.07 18.63 9.51
CA ILE A 19 -10.19 17.84 10.39
C ILE A 19 -10.90 17.56 11.71
N VAL A 20 -11.16 16.28 11.97
CA VAL A 20 -11.70 15.80 13.26
C VAL A 20 -10.59 15.06 14.00
N THR A 21 -10.39 15.40 15.27
CA THR A 21 -9.38 14.76 16.11
C THR A 21 -10.03 13.89 17.18
N HIS A 22 -9.48 12.70 17.39
CA HIS A 22 -9.92 11.79 18.46
C HIS A 22 -8.74 11.45 19.37
N ALA A 23 -8.96 11.53 20.68
CA ALA A 23 -8.08 10.99 21.70
C ALA A 23 -8.85 9.93 22.46
N LEU A 24 -8.47 8.67 22.30
CA LEU A 24 -9.19 7.51 22.81
C LEU A 24 -8.25 6.67 23.68
N MET A 25 -8.78 6.09 24.75
CA MET A 25 -8.07 5.16 25.62
C MET A 25 -8.55 3.73 25.34
N GLY A 26 -7.61 2.79 25.24
CA GLY A 26 -7.92 1.38 25.00
C GLY A 26 -6.82 0.68 24.19
N ASP A 27 -7.10 -0.56 23.77
CA ASP A 27 -6.26 -1.24 22.78
C ASP A 27 -6.34 -0.52 21.43
N LEU A 28 -5.18 -0.37 20.77
CA LEU A 28 -5.07 0.34 19.50
C LEU A 28 -6.00 -0.23 18.43
N LEU A 29 -6.03 -1.56 18.28
CA LEU A 29 -6.78 -2.19 17.21
C LEU A 29 -8.29 -2.07 17.45
N GLU A 30 -8.75 -2.38 18.65
CA GLU A 30 -10.16 -2.27 19.03
C GLU A 30 -10.67 -0.84 18.82
N THR A 31 -9.87 0.13 19.24
CA THR A 31 -10.20 1.55 19.11
C THR A 31 -10.28 2.00 17.65
N ILE A 32 -9.34 1.56 16.80
CA ILE A 32 -9.33 1.89 15.38
C ILE A 32 -10.49 1.22 14.63
N GLN A 33 -10.79 -0.05 14.90
CA GLN A 33 -11.95 -0.75 14.31
C GLN A 33 -13.28 -0.09 14.69
N ALA A 34 -13.43 0.31 15.95
CA ALA A 34 -14.61 1.05 16.41
C ALA A 34 -14.73 2.40 15.69
N LEU A 35 -13.62 3.11 15.48
CA LEU A 35 -13.60 4.36 14.72
C LEU A 35 -13.95 4.16 13.25
N ILE A 36 -13.38 3.14 12.58
CA ILE A 36 -13.70 2.82 11.18
C ILE A 36 -15.22 2.68 11.02
N SER A 37 -15.83 1.89 11.91
CA SER A 37 -17.27 1.61 11.87
C SER A 37 -18.12 2.84 12.21
N ARG A 38 -17.71 3.63 13.22
CA ARG A 38 -18.49 4.77 13.72
C ARG A 38 -18.46 5.96 12.77
N GLU A 39 -17.31 6.23 12.15
CA GLU A 39 -17.09 7.40 11.30
C GLU A 39 -17.18 7.07 9.80
N ASN A 40 -17.40 5.80 9.44
CA ASN A 40 -17.38 5.30 8.06
C ASN A 40 -16.06 5.65 7.35
N ILE A 41 -14.94 5.24 7.94
CA ILE A 41 -13.61 5.51 7.36
C ILE A 41 -13.39 4.57 6.16
N ASP A 42 -13.06 5.12 4.99
CA ASP A 42 -12.83 4.35 3.77
C ASP A 42 -11.40 3.81 3.63
N PHE A 43 -10.42 4.46 4.25
CA PHE A 43 -9.03 4.02 4.27
C PHE A 43 -8.24 4.61 5.44
N ILE A 44 -7.15 3.94 5.80
CA ILE A 44 -6.21 4.39 6.85
C ILE A 44 -4.94 4.91 6.20
N LEU A 45 -4.45 6.05 6.68
CA LEU A 45 -3.10 6.52 6.43
C LEU A 45 -2.30 6.48 7.73
N MET A 46 -1.14 5.83 7.73
CA MET A 46 -0.27 5.80 8.90
C MET A 46 1.21 5.79 8.56
N GLY A 47 2.04 6.26 9.48
CA GLY A 47 3.50 6.14 9.34
C GLY A 47 4.03 4.78 9.80
N THR A 48 5.24 4.41 9.37
CA THR A 48 5.93 3.18 9.83
C THR A 48 6.55 3.27 11.24
N LYS A 49 6.63 4.47 11.84
CA LYS A 49 7.35 4.69 13.11
C LYS A 49 6.44 5.09 14.25
N GLY A 50 6.53 4.33 15.34
CA GLY A 50 6.26 4.77 16.71
C GLY A 50 7.51 5.33 17.41
N ALA A 51 7.40 5.60 18.71
CA ALA A 51 8.41 6.29 19.52
C ALA A 51 9.79 5.60 19.66
N THR A 52 9.97 4.37 19.18
CA THR A 52 11.12 3.51 19.53
C THR A 52 12.26 3.46 18.49
N GLY A 53 12.06 3.99 17.27
CA GLY A 53 13.16 4.22 16.32
C GLY A 53 13.93 2.99 15.81
N LEU A 54 13.42 1.77 16.01
CA LEU A 54 14.05 0.54 15.53
C LEU A 54 14.25 0.60 14.00
N LYS A 55 15.50 0.38 13.58
CA LYS A 55 15.92 0.45 12.16
C LYS A 55 15.47 -0.75 11.32
N SER A 56 14.81 -1.73 11.92
CA SER A 56 14.68 -3.09 11.38
C SER A 56 13.26 -3.56 11.07
N VAL A 57 12.24 -2.74 11.29
CA VAL A 57 10.84 -3.15 11.06
C VAL A 57 10.26 -2.33 9.92
N ILE A 58 9.88 -2.99 8.83
CA ILE A 58 9.35 -2.38 7.58
C ILE A 58 8.07 -1.57 7.87
N PHE A 59 7.17 -2.10 8.71
CA PHE A 59 5.89 -1.44 9.03
C PHE A 59 5.77 -0.95 10.48
N GLY A 60 6.55 -1.49 11.42
CA GLY A 60 6.31 -1.33 12.85
C GLY A 60 5.18 -2.24 13.33
N SER A 61 5.25 -2.73 14.57
CA SER A 61 4.29 -3.70 15.12
C SER A 61 2.85 -3.20 15.13
N ASN A 62 2.64 -1.89 15.31
CA ASN A 62 1.32 -1.29 15.27
C ASN A 62 0.72 -1.26 13.86
N ALA A 63 1.50 -0.88 12.84
CA ALA A 63 0.99 -0.86 11.47
C ALA A 63 0.71 -2.27 10.98
N GLU A 64 1.57 -3.23 11.31
CA GLU A 64 1.31 -4.64 11.04
C GLU A 64 0.01 -5.11 11.71
N LYS A 65 -0.21 -4.77 12.99
CA LYS A 65 -1.45 -5.10 13.71
C LYS A 65 -2.68 -4.51 13.00
N ILE A 66 -2.62 -3.25 12.57
CA ILE A 66 -3.72 -2.59 11.86
C ILE A 66 -3.96 -3.24 10.50
N ILE A 67 -2.93 -3.32 9.64
CA ILE A 67 -2.99 -3.92 8.31
C ILE A 67 -3.61 -5.33 8.33
N ASN A 68 -3.32 -6.13 9.37
CA ASN A 68 -3.77 -7.52 9.47
C ASN A 68 -5.18 -7.69 10.05
N ASN A 69 -5.79 -6.64 10.57
CA ASN A 69 -7.02 -6.79 11.32
C ASN A 69 -8.06 -5.70 11.01
N THR A 70 -7.83 -4.81 10.05
CA THR A 70 -8.84 -3.83 9.61
C THR A 70 -9.45 -4.21 8.27
N SER A 71 -10.74 -3.93 8.12
CA SER A 71 -11.52 -4.21 6.90
C SER A 71 -11.38 -3.16 5.80
N VAL A 72 -10.51 -2.16 5.99
CA VAL A 72 -10.34 -1.06 5.05
C VAL A 72 -8.89 -0.98 4.57
N PRO A 73 -8.65 -0.51 3.34
CA PRO A 73 -7.30 -0.29 2.84
C PRO A 73 -6.45 0.54 3.79
N CYS A 74 -5.20 0.14 3.97
CA CYS A 74 -4.25 0.86 4.82
C CYS A 74 -3.00 1.22 4.02
N MET A 75 -2.74 2.52 3.88
CA MET A 75 -1.53 3.06 3.30
C MET A 75 -0.53 3.37 4.41
N VAL A 76 0.64 2.73 4.33
CA VAL A 76 1.75 3.00 5.23
C VAL A 76 2.81 3.84 4.53
N ILE A 77 3.10 4.99 5.13
CA ILE A 77 4.10 5.94 4.65
C ILE A 77 5.43 5.73 5.43
N PRO A 78 6.54 5.43 4.74
CA PRO A 78 7.85 5.34 5.39
C PRO A 78 8.36 6.71 5.85
N LYS A 79 9.34 6.72 6.77
CA LYS A 79 9.91 7.98 7.29
C LYS A 79 10.55 8.84 6.19
N ASN A 80 11.25 8.18 5.27
CA ASN A 80 11.92 8.81 4.14
C ASN A 80 11.33 8.17 2.87
N PRO A 81 10.14 8.60 2.44
CA PRO A 81 9.59 8.09 1.21
C PRO A 81 10.51 8.47 0.04
N VAL A 82 10.48 7.65 -1.01
CA VAL A 82 11.02 8.00 -2.32
C VAL A 82 10.47 9.36 -2.68
N GLU A 83 11.33 10.24 -3.17
CA GLU A 83 10.90 11.55 -3.61
C GLU A 83 9.99 11.35 -4.81
N ALA A 84 8.68 11.49 -4.57
CA ALA A 84 7.67 11.41 -5.60
C ALA A 84 7.73 12.70 -6.42
N TYR A 85 8.69 12.78 -7.34
CA TYR A 85 8.85 13.95 -8.20
C TYR A 85 7.63 14.20 -9.09
N ASN A 86 6.75 13.20 -9.29
CA ASN A 86 5.52 13.39 -10.05
C ASN A 86 4.32 12.47 -9.76
N TYR A 87 4.31 11.69 -8.65
CA TYR A 87 3.24 10.74 -8.30
C TYR A 87 2.61 9.99 -9.51
N ASN A 88 3.40 9.58 -10.49
CA ASN A 88 2.90 9.25 -11.84
C ASN A 88 2.77 7.74 -12.11
N HIS A 89 3.26 6.88 -11.20
CA HIS A 89 3.26 5.44 -11.39
C HIS A 89 2.96 4.66 -10.11
N ILE A 90 1.89 3.87 -10.15
CA ILE A 90 1.49 2.91 -9.12
C ILE A 90 1.77 1.49 -9.63
N VAL A 91 2.32 0.63 -8.77
CA VAL A 91 2.49 -0.80 -9.05
C VAL A 91 1.56 -1.60 -8.16
N LEU A 92 0.61 -2.33 -8.74
CA LEU A 92 -0.15 -3.36 -8.05
C LEU A 92 0.61 -4.69 -8.12
N ALA A 93 1.21 -5.10 -7.00
CA ALA A 93 1.82 -6.42 -6.86
C ALA A 93 0.74 -7.47 -6.59
N THR A 94 0.66 -8.48 -7.47
CA THR A 94 -0.38 -9.50 -7.39
C THR A 94 0.15 -10.90 -7.69
N ASP A 95 -0.33 -11.88 -6.94
CA ASP A 95 -0.31 -13.31 -7.25
C ASP A 95 -1.56 -13.74 -8.05
N TYR A 96 -2.34 -12.76 -8.52
CA TYR A 96 -3.68 -12.89 -9.10
C TYR A 96 -4.74 -13.50 -8.17
N THR A 97 -4.52 -13.47 -6.85
CA THR A 97 -5.62 -13.61 -5.90
C THR A 97 -6.64 -12.48 -6.16
N PRO A 98 -7.95 -12.79 -6.29
CA PRO A 98 -8.97 -11.78 -6.47
C PRO A 98 -8.99 -10.73 -5.35
N LEU A 99 -9.13 -9.47 -5.75
CA LEU A 99 -9.42 -8.34 -4.88
C LEU A 99 -10.89 -8.00 -5.07
N GLY A 100 -11.62 -7.71 -4.00
CA GLY A 100 -12.99 -7.27 -4.16
C GLY A 100 -13.08 -5.84 -4.70
N GLU A 101 -14.30 -5.48 -5.08
CA GLU A 101 -14.57 -4.26 -5.84
C GLU A 101 -14.18 -2.99 -5.07
N ASN A 102 -14.35 -2.97 -3.74
CA ASN A 102 -13.95 -1.86 -2.88
C ASN A 102 -12.45 -1.57 -2.99
N ASN A 103 -11.63 -2.62 -2.92
CA ASN A 103 -10.18 -2.52 -3.04
C ASN A 103 -9.75 -1.99 -4.42
N LEU A 104 -10.38 -2.51 -5.48
CA LEU A 104 -10.11 -2.05 -6.85
C LEU A 104 -10.55 -0.60 -7.06
N ASN A 105 -11.68 -0.19 -6.47
CA ASN A 105 -12.13 1.19 -6.49
C ASN A 105 -11.19 2.13 -5.72
N THR A 106 -10.65 1.71 -4.56
CA THR A 106 -9.61 2.48 -3.86
C THR A 106 -8.36 2.64 -4.71
N LEU A 107 -7.89 1.57 -5.36
CA LEU A 107 -6.74 1.64 -6.25
C LEU A 107 -7.00 2.57 -7.45
N ARG A 108 -8.18 2.47 -8.08
CA ARG A 108 -8.63 3.37 -9.14
C ARG A 108 -8.61 4.82 -8.67
N TRP A 109 -9.16 5.10 -7.49
CA TRP A 109 -9.20 6.45 -6.93
C TRP A 109 -7.81 7.06 -6.77
N PHE A 110 -6.83 6.30 -6.26
CA PHE A 110 -5.44 6.75 -6.20
C PHE A 110 -4.88 7.03 -7.59
N ALA A 111 -5.05 6.11 -8.54
CA ALA A 111 -4.54 6.30 -9.89
C ALA A 111 -5.14 7.55 -10.56
N GLU A 112 -6.45 7.77 -10.48
CA GLU A 112 -7.13 8.93 -11.06
C GLU A 112 -6.78 10.24 -10.34
N THR A 113 -6.71 10.23 -9.01
CA THR A 113 -6.43 11.44 -8.21
C THR A 113 -5.02 11.99 -8.47
N PHE A 114 -4.05 11.10 -8.70
CA PHE A 114 -2.66 11.45 -8.91
C PHE A 114 -2.24 11.42 -10.38
N ASP A 115 -3.18 11.19 -11.32
CA ASP A 115 -2.89 10.99 -12.74
C ASP A 115 -1.78 9.95 -12.97
N SER A 116 -1.83 8.88 -12.17
CA SER A 116 -0.83 7.82 -12.21
C SER A 116 -1.22 6.75 -13.25
N ARG A 117 -0.23 6.32 -14.03
CA ARG A 117 -0.32 5.00 -14.69
C ARG A 117 -0.30 3.88 -13.65
N LEU A 118 -0.88 2.74 -13.99
CA LEU A 118 -0.97 1.56 -13.14
C LEU A 118 -0.35 0.35 -13.83
N THR A 119 0.76 -0.16 -13.30
CA THR A 119 1.24 -1.49 -13.68
C THR A 119 0.63 -2.54 -12.75
N ILE A 120 0.02 -3.57 -13.34
CA ILE A 120 -0.35 -4.81 -12.65
C ILE A 120 0.79 -5.80 -12.82
N LEU A 121 1.58 -5.97 -11.76
CA LEU A 121 2.81 -6.74 -11.77
C LEU A 121 2.62 -8.10 -11.10
N HIS A 122 2.88 -9.16 -11.86
CA HIS A 122 3.06 -10.51 -11.32
C HIS A 122 4.55 -10.85 -11.27
N ILE A 123 5.00 -11.47 -10.17
CA ILE A 123 6.38 -11.93 -10.02
C ILE A 123 6.36 -13.39 -9.61
N SER A 124 7.10 -14.24 -10.34
CA SER A 124 7.23 -15.66 -10.03
C SER A 124 8.63 -16.18 -10.37
N PRO A 125 9.08 -17.29 -9.76
CA PRO A 125 10.39 -17.88 -10.08
C PRO A 125 10.44 -18.61 -11.44
N TYR A 126 9.32 -18.65 -12.16
CA TYR A 126 9.16 -19.32 -13.44
C TYR A 126 8.46 -18.40 -14.45
N GLU A 127 8.74 -18.62 -15.74
CA GLU A 127 8.06 -17.96 -16.86
C GLU A 127 6.55 -18.24 -16.85
N LYS A 128 5.76 -17.29 -17.34
CA LYS A 128 4.29 -17.42 -17.39
C LYS A 128 3.89 -18.34 -18.53
N GLU A 129 3.18 -19.43 -18.23
CA GLU A 129 2.70 -20.36 -19.26
C GLU A 129 1.38 -19.89 -19.89
N GLU A 130 0.45 -19.27 -19.14
CA GLU A 130 -0.84 -18.76 -19.66
C GLU A 130 -1.34 -17.48 -18.92
N LYS A 131 -2.27 -16.73 -19.55
CA LYS A 131 -2.96 -15.59 -18.91
C LYS A 131 -3.90 -16.11 -17.80
N HIS A 132 -3.65 -15.68 -16.56
CA HIS A 132 -4.50 -16.01 -15.41
C HIS A 132 -5.92 -15.45 -15.59
N PRO A 133 -7.01 -16.17 -15.22
CA PRO A 133 -8.39 -15.68 -15.37
C PRO A 133 -8.62 -14.29 -14.77
N TYR A 134 -8.13 -14.07 -13.55
CA TYR A 134 -8.26 -12.79 -12.85
C TYR A 134 -7.53 -11.62 -13.56
N GLN A 135 -6.54 -11.90 -14.42
CA GLN A 135 -5.96 -10.86 -15.28
C GLN A 135 -7.03 -10.25 -16.19
N LYS A 136 -7.93 -11.06 -16.75
CA LYS A 136 -9.01 -10.56 -17.61
C LYS A 136 -10.02 -9.72 -16.82
N GLU A 137 -10.32 -10.12 -15.59
CA GLU A 137 -11.21 -9.34 -14.70
C GLU A 137 -10.62 -7.95 -14.40
N LEU A 138 -9.32 -7.87 -14.16
CA LEU A 138 -8.62 -6.60 -13.99
C LEU A 138 -8.61 -5.77 -15.29
N GLU A 139 -8.34 -6.40 -16.44
CA GLU A 139 -8.43 -5.76 -17.77
C GLU A 139 -9.82 -5.16 -17.98
N GLU A 140 -10.89 -5.90 -17.66
CA GLU A 140 -12.28 -5.45 -17.78
C GLU A 140 -12.63 -4.33 -16.80
N PHE A 141 -12.18 -4.43 -15.54
CA PHE A 141 -12.44 -3.43 -14.50
C PHE A 141 -11.85 -2.05 -14.84
N PHE A 142 -10.67 -2.03 -15.45
CA PHE A 142 -9.99 -0.78 -15.83
C PHE A 142 -10.25 -0.33 -17.27
N LYS A 143 -10.94 -1.14 -18.09
CA LYS A 143 -11.17 -0.85 -19.52
C LYS A 143 -11.78 0.52 -19.82
N ASN A 144 -12.66 1.01 -18.95
CA ASN A 144 -13.41 2.24 -19.16
C ASN A 144 -12.91 3.40 -18.28
N THR A 145 -11.69 3.30 -17.75
CA THR A 145 -11.04 4.41 -17.03
C THR A 145 -10.08 5.14 -17.97
N ASN A 146 -9.65 6.34 -17.57
CA ASN A 146 -8.58 7.07 -18.28
C ASN A 146 -7.17 6.66 -17.79
N ILE A 147 -7.08 5.59 -16.99
CA ILE A 147 -5.81 5.13 -16.41
C ILE A 147 -5.06 4.34 -17.49
N ASP A 148 -3.79 4.68 -17.70
CA ASP A 148 -2.88 3.84 -18.48
C ASP A 148 -2.53 2.58 -17.67
N VAL A 149 -3.13 1.44 -18.03
CA VAL A 149 -2.95 0.17 -17.33
C VAL A 149 -2.13 -0.81 -18.15
N THR A 150 -1.00 -1.24 -17.59
CA THR A 150 -0.12 -2.26 -18.16
C THR A 150 -0.11 -3.54 -17.31
N PHE A 151 0.27 -4.65 -17.92
CA PHE A 151 0.36 -5.95 -17.26
C PHE A 151 1.72 -6.54 -17.52
N ASP A 152 2.52 -6.62 -16.46
CA ASP A 152 3.90 -7.07 -16.53
C ASP A 152 4.07 -8.38 -15.76
N HIS A 153 5.02 -9.18 -16.23
CA HIS A 153 5.44 -10.39 -15.56
C HIS A 153 6.96 -10.42 -15.48
N GLU A 154 7.46 -10.64 -14.27
CA GLU A 154 8.88 -10.63 -13.96
C GLU A 154 9.30 -11.95 -13.33
N VAL A 155 10.45 -12.47 -13.77
CA VAL A 155 10.98 -13.75 -13.28
C VAL A 155 12.05 -13.53 -12.23
N TYR A 156 11.71 -13.75 -10.97
CA TYR A 156 12.62 -13.62 -9.83
C TYR A 156 12.50 -14.79 -8.86
N ALA A 157 13.65 -15.27 -8.37
CA ALA A 157 13.68 -16.27 -7.30
C ALA A 157 13.12 -15.73 -5.98
N ASP A 158 13.41 -14.45 -5.67
CA ASP A 158 12.84 -13.75 -4.52
C ASP A 158 11.90 -12.63 -5.01
N ILE A 159 10.61 -12.81 -4.73
CA ILE A 159 9.53 -11.88 -5.12
C ILE A 159 9.75 -10.49 -4.51
N THR A 160 10.29 -10.42 -3.29
CA THR A 160 10.54 -9.18 -2.55
C THR A 160 11.60 -8.35 -3.25
N ILE A 161 12.69 -9.00 -3.67
CA ILE A 161 13.78 -8.36 -4.43
C ILE A 161 13.25 -7.89 -5.78
N GLY A 162 12.58 -8.78 -6.52
CA GLY A 162 12.05 -8.45 -7.85
C GLY A 162 11.09 -7.29 -7.85
N LEU A 163 10.18 -7.23 -6.86
CA LEU A 163 9.22 -6.13 -6.77
C LEU A 163 9.90 -4.82 -6.37
N ASN A 164 10.90 -4.84 -5.50
CA ASN A 164 11.63 -3.63 -5.13
C ASN A 164 12.46 -3.10 -6.30
N GLU A 165 13.17 -3.97 -7.03
CA GLU A 165 13.93 -3.61 -8.22
C GLU A 165 13.02 -3.08 -9.32
N TYR A 166 11.92 -3.77 -9.62
CA TYR A 166 10.94 -3.32 -10.61
C TYR A 166 10.36 -1.94 -10.24
N ALA A 167 9.89 -1.77 -8.99
CA ALA A 167 9.33 -0.50 -8.52
C ALA A 167 10.34 0.64 -8.60
N THR A 168 11.61 0.37 -8.27
CA THR A 168 12.70 1.37 -8.35
C THR A 168 13.00 1.73 -9.79
N ASN A 169 13.21 0.74 -10.67
CA ASN A 169 13.62 0.94 -12.06
C ASN A 169 12.51 1.59 -12.90
N ASN A 170 11.25 1.40 -12.51
CA ASN A 170 10.10 1.99 -13.17
C ASN A 170 9.57 3.24 -12.45
N GLU A 171 10.32 3.79 -11.48
CA GLU A 171 10.01 5.04 -10.78
C GLU A 171 8.61 5.04 -10.12
N ALA A 172 8.20 3.89 -9.55
CA ALA A 172 6.94 3.81 -8.83
C ALA A 172 6.97 4.71 -7.59
N TRP A 173 5.89 5.43 -7.30
CA TRP A 173 5.75 6.18 -6.05
C TRP A 173 4.94 5.40 -5.01
N LEU A 174 4.13 4.43 -5.44
CA LEU A 174 3.27 3.63 -4.60
C LEU A 174 3.32 2.18 -5.04
N ILE A 175 3.43 1.28 -4.07
CA ILE A 175 3.18 -0.15 -4.26
C ILE A 175 1.85 -0.50 -3.59
N ALA A 176 0.91 -1.03 -4.36
CA ALA A 176 -0.36 -1.56 -3.89
C ALA A 176 -0.34 -3.09 -3.89
N MET A 177 -1.12 -3.71 -3.00
CA MET A 177 -1.09 -5.16 -2.82
C MET A 177 -2.27 -5.72 -2.02
N GLY A 178 -2.68 -6.94 -2.36
CA GLY A 178 -3.64 -7.72 -1.58
C GLY A 178 -3.07 -8.33 -0.29
N GLU A 179 -3.94 -8.58 0.68
CA GLU A 179 -3.59 -9.16 1.98
C GLU A 179 -3.03 -10.59 1.92
N ARG A 180 -3.42 -11.42 0.95
CA ARG A 180 -2.84 -12.78 0.82
C ARG A 180 -1.38 -12.78 0.39
N ASN A 181 -0.93 -11.70 -0.25
CA ASN A 181 0.46 -11.57 -0.65
C ASN A 181 1.38 -11.33 0.55
N LYS A 182 0.86 -10.98 1.74
CA LYS A 182 1.55 -10.64 3.03
C LYS A 182 2.64 -11.61 3.54
N SER A 183 2.76 -12.82 2.98
CA SER A 183 3.92 -13.69 3.24
C SER A 183 5.28 -13.10 2.82
N TRP A 184 5.33 -12.23 1.79
CA TRP A 184 6.51 -11.42 1.46
C TRP A 184 7.07 -10.59 2.63
N PHE A 185 6.23 -9.87 3.38
CA PHE A 185 6.70 -9.05 4.49
C PHE A 185 7.07 -9.88 5.71
N LYS A 186 6.35 -10.98 5.95
CA LYS A 186 6.73 -11.93 7.00
C LYS A 186 8.10 -12.54 6.71
N LYS A 187 8.38 -12.94 5.46
CA LYS A 187 9.72 -13.42 5.04
C LYS A 187 10.79 -12.33 5.07
N ALA A 188 10.46 -11.09 4.68
CA ALA A 188 11.37 -9.96 4.79
C ALA A 188 11.76 -9.63 6.24
N ILE A 189 10.90 -10.00 7.22
CA ILE A 189 11.14 -9.84 8.66
C ILE A 189 11.81 -11.09 9.28
N GLU A 190 11.52 -12.30 8.78
CA GLU A 190 12.06 -13.57 9.30
C GLU A 190 13.49 -13.88 8.81
N GLY A 191 13.95 -13.24 7.73
CA GLY A 191 15.33 -13.34 7.26
C GLY A 191 16.28 -12.43 8.05
N SER A 192 17.20 -12.99 8.82
CA SER A 192 18.24 -12.26 9.58
C SER A 192 19.29 -11.51 8.74
N ASN A 193 19.08 -11.40 7.43
CA ASN A 193 20.01 -10.74 6.52
C ASN A 193 19.56 -9.28 6.33
N VAL A 194 20.46 -8.37 6.67
CA VAL A 194 20.29 -6.91 6.56
C VAL A 194 19.80 -6.45 5.18
N GLU A 195 20.06 -7.24 4.14
CA GLU A 195 19.62 -6.98 2.75
C GLU A 195 18.10 -7.07 2.57
N ASN A 196 17.42 -8.02 3.24
CA ASN A 196 15.95 -8.16 3.14
C ASN A 196 15.20 -7.01 3.83
N MET A 197 15.87 -6.35 4.78
CA MET A 197 15.31 -5.28 5.60
C MET A 197 15.27 -3.93 4.87
N ILE A 198 15.96 -3.79 3.73
CA ILE A 198 16.03 -2.56 2.92
C ILE A 198 14.93 -2.55 1.84
N LEU A 199 14.34 -3.73 1.55
CA LEU A 199 13.35 -3.89 0.50
C LEU A 199 12.05 -3.19 0.92
N PHE A 200 11.63 -2.23 0.10
CA PHE A 200 10.47 -1.33 0.29
C PHE A 200 10.53 -0.26 1.37
N THR A 201 11.67 -0.03 2.04
CA THR A 201 11.73 0.95 3.13
C THR A 201 11.45 2.39 2.71
N ASN A 202 11.44 2.66 1.40
CA ASN A 202 11.27 3.99 0.85
C ASN A 202 9.98 4.14 0.05
N PHE A 203 9.23 3.08 -0.29
CA PHE A 203 7.96 3.26 -0.99
C PHE A 203 6.81 3.35 0.01
N PRO A 204 5.88 4.31 -0.14
CA PRO A 204 4.51 4.15 0.34
C PRO A 204 3.94 2.79 -0.09
N ILE A 205 3.25 2.13 0.82
CA ILE A 205 2.65 0.81 0.59
C ILE A 205 1.16 0.87 0.91
N LEU A 206 0.32 0.63 -0.08
CA LEU A 206 -1.13 0.49 0.07
C LEU A 206 -1.49 -0.99 0.18
N THR A 207 -1.96 -1.39 1.35
CA THR A 207 -2.47 -2.74 1.59
C THR A 207 -3.98 -2.76 1.38
N LEU A 208 -4.44 -3.76 0.62
CA LEU A 208 -5.82 -3.99 0.25
C LEU A 208 -6.30 -5.23 1.03
N PRO A 209 -7.19 -5.09 2.04
CA PRO A 209 -7.68 -6.20 2.85
C PRO A 209 -8.42 -7.25 2.02
N LEU A 210 -8.58 -8.45 2.55
CA LEU A 210 -9.52 -9.41 1.97
C LEU A 210 -10.96 -8.95 2.25
N ASP A 211 -11.78 -8.88 1.20
CA ASP A 211 -13.23 -8.77 1.30
C ASP A 211 -13.87 -10.12 1.70
#